data_AF-A0A4R1QUQ7-F1
#
_entry.id   AF-A0A4R1QUQ7-F1
#
_cell.length_a   1.000
_cell.length_b   1.000
_cell.length_c   1.000
_cell.angle_alpha   90.00
_cell.angle_beta   90.00
_cell.angle_gamma   90.00
#
_symmetry.space_group_name_H-M   'P 1'
#
loop_
_entity.id
_entity.type
_entity.pdbx_description
1 polymer ?
#
loop_
_entity_poly.entity_id
_entity_poly.type
_entity_poly.pdbx_seq_one_letter_code
_entity_poly.pdbx_strand_id
1 'polypeptide(L)'
;MKLVYIASPLRGNYEDNIRKASEYCEKACSLGIIAFAPHLYFTQFYNDTIPEEREKGLKMGLAMLEKCEELWVMGTHISEGMQGEIAYAKELGIPIFIVEQPQDMECYPISTDHNILLGNHSCIVDSSKQDYTDRLLVMNYDTLKPEYRSRSNQIWLATGGFGCSPTARGRKVFVTSVYDGEQANFYRQDFAGIIRPEIWKEVQQQYDFIYLKEEVHRTTPTIQEGIEP
;
A
#
# COMPACT_ATOMS: atom_id res chain seq x y z
N MET A 1 -8.04 -0.09 -14.61
CA MET A 1 -6.64 0.32 -14.39
C MET A 1 -6.66 1.54 -13.50
N LYS A 2 -5.78 1.59 -12.50
CA LYS A 2 -5.72 2.65 -11.49
C LYS A 2 -5.05 3.91 -12.04
N LEU A 3 -5.57 5.10 -11.72
CA LEU A 3 -4.91 6.37 -12.07
C LEU A 3 -4.03 6.86 -10.92
N VAL A 4 -2.72 6.97 -11.15
CA VAL A 4 -1.73 7.34 -10.14
C VAL A 4 -0.99 8.61 -10.55
N TYR A 5 -0.85 9.53 -9.59
CA TYR A 5 -0.02 10.71 -9.72
C TYR A 5 1.43 10.41 -9.39
N ILE A 6 2.36 10.74 -10.29
CA ILE A 6 3.79 10.57 -10.08
C ILE A 6 4.42 11.93 -9.75
N ALA A 7 4.85 12.09 -8.50
CA ALA A 7 5.57 13.26 -8.02
C ALA A 7 7.08 12.99 -8.03
N SER A 8 7.84 13.79 -8.77
CA SER A 8 9.30 13.75 -8.81
C SER A 8 9.89 15.15 -8.99
N PRO A 9 11.17 15.37 -8.64
CA PRO A 9 11.80 16.67 -8.86
C PRO A 9 11.80 17.06 -10.34
N LEU A 10 11.51 18.34 -10.63
CA LEU A 10 11.65 18.94 -11.97
C LEU A 10 12.87 19.86 -12.04
N ARG A 11 13.01 20.77 -11.08
CA ARG A 11 14.05 21.83 -11.07
C ARG A 11 15.45 21.28 -10.84
N GLY A 12 16.45 22.05 -11.27
CA GLY A 12 17.86 21.67 -11.26
C GLY A 12 18.26 21.19 -12.64
N ASN A 13 18.43 19.88 -12.81
CA ASN A 13 18.74 19.27 -14.10
C ASN A 13 17.44 18.84 -14.81
N TYR A 14 16.82 19.79 -15.53
CA TYR A 14 15.53 19.60 -16.19
C TYR A 14 15.53 18.41 -17.16
N GLU A 15 16.55 18.25 -18.01
CA GLU A 15 16.62 17.17 -18.99
C GLU A 15 16.65 15.79 -18.31
N ASP A 16 17.52 15.61 -17.32
CA ASP A 16 17.60 14.35 -16.59
C ASP A 16 16.33 14.07 -15.77
N ASN A 17 15.72 15.10 -15.18
CA ASN A 17 14.51 14.96 -14.40
C ASN A 17 13.30 14.57 -15.27
N ILE A 18 13.16 15.16 -16.47
CA ILE A 18 12.13 14.79 -17.44
C ILE A 18 12.34 13.34 -17.92
N ARG A 19 13.59 12.95 -18.20
CA ARG A 19 13.90 11.57 -18.60
C ARG A 19 13.53 10.58 -17.49
N LYS A 20 13.96 10.85 -16.25
CA LYS A 20 13.62 10.02 -15.08
C LYS A 20 12.12 9.91 -14.86
N ALA A 21 11.40 11.02 -14.89
CA ALA A 21 9.94 11.00 -14.73
C ALA A 21 9.26 10.17 -15.83
N SER A 22 9.74 10.25 -17.07
CA SER A 22 9.24 9.41 -18.18
C SER A 22 9.49 7.93 -17.92
N GLU A 23 10.70 7.55 -17.47
CA GLU A 23 11.03 6.17 -17.10
C GLU A 23 10.16 5.66 -15.93
N TYR A 24 9.85 6.50 -14.95
CA TYR A 24 8.98 6.16 -13.83
C TYR A 24 7.55 5.89 -14.30
N CYS A 25 7.02 6.76 -15.17
CA CYS A 25 5.71 6.56 -15.79
C CYS A 25 5.66 5.28 -16.63
N GLU A 26 6.68 5.02 -17.45
CA GLU A 26 6.76 3.80 -18.28
C GLU A 26 6.74 2.53 -17.41
N LYS A 27 7.53 2.48 -16.34
CA LYS A 27 7.55 1.35 -15.41
C LYS A 27 6.19 1.14 -14.74
N ALA A 28 5.59 2.20 -14.20
CA ALA A 28 4.25 2.11 -13.62
C ALA A 28 3.23 1.60 -14.65
N CYS A 29 3.28 2.10 -15.89
CA CYS A 29 2.42 1.64 -16.98
C CYS A 29 2.61 0.15 -17.32
N SER A 30 3.85 -0.35 -17.31
CA SER A 30 4.13 -1.77 -17.54
C SER A 30 3.50 -2.68 -16.48
N LEU A 31 3.15 -2.13 -15.31
CA LEU A 31 2.49 -2.82 -14.20
C LEU A 31 0.96 -2.62 -14.21
N GLY A 32 0.38 -2.15 -15.31
CA GLY A 32 -1.08 -2.00 -15.44
C GLY A 32 -1.66 -0.73 -14.80
N ILE A 33 -0.82 0.24 -14.46
CA ILE A 33 -1.20 1.53 -13.87
C ILE A 33 -1.28 2.60 -14.95
N ILE A 34 -2.24 3.51 -14.84
CA ILE A 34 -2.24 4.74 -15.64
C ILE A 34 -1.45 5.77 -14.84
N ALA A 35 -0.21 6.06 -15.26
CA ALA A 35 0.66 6.99 -14.57
C ALA A 35 0.57 8.41 -15.16
N PHE A 36 0.46 9.42 -14.29
CA PHE A 36 0.44 10.83 -14.68
C PHE A 36 1.51 11.62 -13.93
N ALA A 37 2.50 12.15 -14.64
CA ALA A 37 3.45 13.12 -14.13
C ALA A 37 3.12 14.51 -14.71
N PRO A 38 2.66 15.48 -13.91
CA PRO A 38 2.19 16.78 -14.41
C PRO A 38 3.26 17.54 -15.17
N HIS A 39 4.51 17.46 -14.71
CA HIS A 39 5.60 18.18 -15.33
C HIS A 39 6.12 17.53 -16.62
N LEU A 40 5.62 16.35 -17.03
CA LEU A 40 5.82 15.83 -18.39
C LEU A 40 4.79 16.44 -19.36
N TYR A 41 3.59 16.75 -18.86
CA TYR A 41 2.47 17.21 -19.67
C TYR A 41 2.38 18.74 -19.71
N PHE A 42 2.20 19.39 -18.56
CA PHE A 42 1.94 20.83 -18.48
C PHE A 42 3.15 21.67 -18.88
N THR A 43 4.38 21.16 -18.72
CA THR A 43 5.59 21.90 -19.11
C THR A 43 5.76 22.01 -20.62
N GLN A 44 5.03 21.22 -21.41
CA GLN A 44 5.03 21.32 -22.88
C GLN A 44 4.41 22.64 -23.36
N PHE A 45 3.62 23.32 -22.51
CA PHE A 45 2.95 24.58 -22.86
C PHE A 45 2.93 25.63 -21.73
N TYR A 46 3.37 25.31 -20.51
CA TYR A 46 3.61 26.25 -19.42
C TYR A 46 5.06 26.18 -18.96
N ASN A 47 5.80 27.27 -19.09
CA ASN A 47 7.20 27.35 -18.72
C ASN A 47 7.36 27.52 -17.19
N ASP A 48 7.90 26.50 -16.52
CA ASP A 48 8.12 26.49 -15.06
C ASP A 48 9.07 27.59 -14.54
N THR A 49 9.86 28.20 -15.44
CA THR A 49 10.75 29.32 -15.09
C THR A 49 10.04 30.67 -15.04
N ILE A 50 8.83 30.77 -15.62
CA ILE A 50 7.99 31.97 -15.59
C ILE A 50 6.99 31.82 -14.42
N PRO A 51 7.03 32.71 -13.40
CA PRO A 51 6.21 32.55 -12.19
C PRO A 51 4.70 32.38 -12.45
N GLU A 52 4.13 33.15 -13.37
CA GLU A 52 2.70 33.10 -13.68
C GLU A 52 2.30 31.79 -14.38
N GLU A 53 3.12 31.31 -15.31
CA GLU A 53 2.86 30.03 -16.01
C GLU A 53 3.09 28.84 -15.08
N ARG A 54 4.09 28.92 -14.20
CA ARG A 54 4.31 27.95 -13.12
C ARG A 54 3.09 27.84 -12.21
N GLU A 55 2.51 28.97 -11.79
CA GLU A 55 1.32 28.96 -10.94
C GLU A 55 0.14 28.26 -11.63
N LYS A 56 -0.08 28.54 -12.92
CA LYS A 56 -1.08 27.84 -13.75
C LYS A 56 -0.79 26.34 -13.82
N GLY A 57 0.44 25.95 -14.10
CA GLY A 57 0.87 24.55 -14.16
C GLY A 57 0.65 23.81 -12.83
N LEU A 58 1.03 24.41 -11.71
CA LEU A 58 0.83 23.85 -10.37
C LEU A 58 -0.66 23.68 -10.04
N LYS A 59 -1.48 24.70 -10.31
CA LYS A 59 -2.92 24.64 -10.08
C LYS A 59 -3.58 23.52 -10.88
N MET A 60 -3.21 23.36 -12.15
CA MET A 60 -3.70 22.28 -13.00
C MET A 60 -3.21 20.90 -12.53
N GLY A 61 -1.96 20.82 -12.05
CA GLY A 61 -1.41 19.63 -11.42
C GLY A 61 -2.23 19.19 -10.20
N LEU A 62 -2.49 20.09 -9.25
CA LEU A 62 -3.30 19.77 -8.07
C LEU A 62 -4.75 19.39 -8.41
N ALA A 63 -5.37 20.06 -9.39
CA ALA A 63 -6.71 19.70 -9.87
C ALA A 63 -6.74 18.30 -10.54
N MET A 64 -5.61 17.84 -11.08
CA MET A 64 -5.48 16.47 -11.59
C MET A 64 -5.22 15.48 -10.45
N LEU A 65 -4.44 15.86 -9.42
CA LEU A 65 -4.20 15.05 -8.23
C LEU A 65 -5.50 14.67 -7.52
N GLU A 66 -6.49 15.57 -7.45
CA GLU A 66 -7.85 15.29 -6.93
C GLU A 66 -8.57 14.13 -7.64
N LYS A 67 -8.18 13.83 -8.89
CA LYS A 67 -8.77 12.77 -9.72
C LYS A 67 -7.98 11.47 -9.64
N CYS A 68 -6.79 11.51 -9.06
CA CYS A 68 -5.94 10.35 -8.88
C CYS A 68 -6.36 9.56 -7.65
N GLU A 69 -6.17 8.25 -7.72
CA GLU A 69 -6.47 7.35 -6.60
C GLU A 69 -5.32 7.29 -5.59
N GLU A 70 -4.09 7.59 -6.02
CA GLU A 70 -2.88 7.59 -5.20
C GLU A 70 -1.86 8.64 -5.69
N LEU A 71 -0.98 9.03 -4.76
CA LEU A 71 0.22 9.81 -5.03
C LEU A 71 1.46 8.95 -4.78
N TRP A 72 2.30 8.76 -5.79
CA TRP A 72 3.61 8.11 -5.65
C TRP A 72 4.72 9.14 -5.73
N VAL A 73 5.51 9.20 -4.68
CA VAL A 73 6.61 10.13 -4.48
C VAL A 73 7.91 9.42 -4.83
N MET A 74 8.55 9.84 -5.90
CA MET A 74 9.69 9.14 -6.49
C MET A 74 11.02 9.69 -5.98
N GLY A 75 11.85 8.80 -5.43
CA GLY A 75 13.17 9.11 -4.89
C GLY A 75 13.15 9.62 -3.45
N THR A 76 14.34 9.87 -2.93
CA THR A 76 14.55 10.30 -1.52
C THR A 76 14.57 11.82 -1.34
N HIS A 77 14.72 12.58 -2.42
CA HIS A 77 14.78 14.03 -2.37
C HIS A 77 13.41 14.66 -2.65
N ILE A 78 12.83 15.32 -1.65
CA ILE A 78 11.53 15.99 -1.75
C ILE A 78 11.73 17.47 -2.07
N SER A 79 11.36 17.87 -3.29
CA SER A 79 11.38 19.28 -3.71
C SER A 79 10.21 20.09 -3.12
N GLU A 80 10.30 21.41 -3.12
CA GLU A 80 9.21 22.31 -2.70
C GLU A 80 7.89 22.03 -3.44
N GLY A 81 7.95 21.75 -4.75
CA GLY A 81 6.77 21.38 -5.53
C GLY A 81 6.13 20.09 -5.03
N MET A 82 6.95 19.08 -4.76
CA MET A 82 6.49 17.80 -4.20
C MET A 82 5.93 17.96 -2.79
N GLN A 83 6.48 18.86 -1.96
CA GLN A 83 5.93 19.14 -0.63
C GLN A 83 4.49 19.68 -0.74
N GLY A 84 4.23 20.57 -1.70
CA GLY A 84 2.88 21.08 -1.97
C GLY A 84 1.92 19.97 -2.38
N GLU A 85 2.34 19.08 -3.28
CA GLU A 85 1.55 17.92 -3.73
C GLU A 85 1.25 16.95 -2.57
N ILE A 86 2.25 16.64 -1.75
CA ILE A 86 2.11 15.75 -0.58
C ILE A 86 1.17 16.37 0.46
N ALA A 87 1.31 17.66 0.74
CA ALA A 87 0.42 18.35 1.69
C ALA A 87 -1.03 18.30 1.21
N TYR A 88 -1.25 18.58 -0.07
CA TYR A 88 -2.59 18.57 -0.66
C TYR A 88 -3.22 17.17 -0.68
N ALA A 89 -2.44 16.14 -1.04
CA ALA A 89 -2.90 14.76 -0.98
C ALA A 89 -3.30 14.34 0.45
N LYS A 90 -2.56 14.77 1.48
CA LYS A 90 -2.90 14.51 2.88
C LYS A 90 -4.22 15.17 3.28
N GLU A 91 -4.46 16.42 2.87
CA GLU A 91 -5.71 17.14 3.16
C GLU A 91 -6.93 16.42 2.58
N LEU A 92 -6.78 15.82 1.39
CA LEU A 92 -7.83 15.06 0.71
C LEU A 92 -7.95 13.60 1.17
N GLY A 93 -7.02 13.12 2.00
CA GLY A 93 -6.96 11.71 2.41
C GLY A 93 -6.55 10.75 1.27
N ILE A 94 -5.89 11.26 0.24
CA ILE A 94 -5.35 10.46 -0.86
C ILE A 94 -4.15 9.65 -0.32
N PRO A 95 -4.09 8.33 -0.51
CA PRO A 95 -2.95 7.52 -0.12
C PRO A 95 -1.65 7.97 -0.78
N ILE A 96 -0.58 8.05 0.02
CA ILE A 96 0.74 8.51 -0.41
C ILE A 96 1.75 7.39 -0.21
N PHE A 97 2.51 7.08 -1.25
CA PHE A 97 3.53 6.04 -1.25
C PHE A 97 4.87 6.64 -1.64
N ILE A 98 5.92 6.29 -0.90
CA ILE A 98 7.29 6.71 -1.22
C ILE A 98 7.99 5.55 -1.92
N VAL A 99 8.48 5.82 -3.13
CA VAL A 99 9.29 4.88 -3.92
C VAL A 99 10.73 5.38 -3.88
N GLU A 100 11.47 4.97 -2.84
CA GLU A 100 12.82 5.49 -2.58
C GLU A 100 13.83 5.19 -3.70
N GLN A 101 13.67 4.02 -4.33
CA GLN A 101 14.53 3.52 -5.41
C GLN A 101 13.71 3.20 -6.66
N PRO A 102 13.30 4.21 -7.45
CA PRO A 102 12.45 4.02 -8.64
C PRO A 102 13.05 3.14 -9.75
N GLN A 103 14.35 2.88 -9.70
CA GLN A 103 15.02 1.94 -10.58
C GLN A 103 14.56 0.49 -10.33
N ASP A 104 14.24 0.17 -9.07
CA ASP A 104 13.90 -1.17 -8.62
C ASP A 104 12.38 -1.33 -8.57
N MET A 105 11.86 -2.18 -9.45
CA MET A 105 10.42 -2.39 -9.61
C MET A 105 9.73 -2.90 -8.34
N GLU A 106 10.49 -3.61 -7.50
CA GLU A 106 10.12 -4.10 -6.18
C GLU A 106 9.72 -2.99 -5.17
N CYS A 107 10.18 -1.76 -5.39
CA CYS A 107 9.87 -0.63 -4.53
C CYS A 107 8.50 0.03 -4.84
N TYR A 108 7.84 -0.38 -5.91
CA TYR A 108 6.53 0.15 -6.30
C TYR A 108 5.42 -0.49 -5.45
N PRO A 109 4.37 0.25 -5.06
CA PRO A 109 3.31 -0.24 -4.18
C PRO A 109 2.26 -1.06 -4.94
N ILE A 110 2.72 -2.01 -5.75
CA ILE A 110 1.89 -2.92 -6.54
C ILE A 110 2.33 -4.35 -6.23
N SER A 111 1.38 -5.26 -6.07
CA SER A 111 1.73 -6.67 -5.97
C SER A 111 2.15 -7.25 -7.33
N THR A 112 3.01 -8.28 -7.30
CA THR A 112 3.51 -8.99 -8.49
C THR A 112 2.43 -9.67 -9.32
N ASP A 113 1.25 -9.88 -8.73
CA ASP A 113 0.06 -10.42 -9.38
C ASP A 113 -0.92 -9.34 -9.88
N HIS A 114 -0.50 -8.06 -9.85
CA HIS A 114 -1.26 -6.88 -10.27
C HIS A 114 -2.46 -6.52 -9.39
N ASN A 115 -2.59 -7.12 -8.19
CA ASN A 115 -3.58 -6.70 -7.22
C ASN A 115 -3.10 -5.49 -6.39
N ILE A 116 -4.02 -4.57 -6.08
CA ILE A 116 -3.73 -3.39 -5.24
C ILE A 116 -3.45 -3.86 -3.81
N LEU A 117 -2.33 -3.42 -3.23
CA LEU A 117 -1.95 -3.75 -1.87
C LEU A 117 -2.96 -3.23 -0.84
N LEU A 118 -3.12 -3.99 0.24
CA LEU A 118 -4.04 -3.64 1.31
C LEU A 118 -3.49 -2.47 2.16
N GLY A 119 -4.39 -1.66 2.73
CA GLY A 119 -4.01 -0.57 3.63
C GLY A 119 -5.18 -0.04 4.45
N ASN A 120 -5.10 1.21 4.93
CA ASN A 120 -6.15 1.84 5.75
C ASN A 120 -7.54 1.82 5.07
N HIS A 121 -7.57 2.00 3.75
CA HIS A 121 -8.81 1.96 2.96
C HIS A 121 -9.49 0.57 2.98
N SER A 122 -8.70 -0.48 3.20
CA SER A 122 -9.16 -1.88 3.31
C SER A 122 -9.66 -2.24 4.72
N CYS A 123 -9.53 -1.34 5.69
CA CYS A 123 -9.80 -1.59 7.10
C CYS A 123 -11.11 -0.96 7.57
N ILE A 124 -11.68 -1.50 8.65
CA ILE A 124 -12.81 -0.90 9.37
C ILE A 124 -12.37 0.47 9.92
N VAL A 125 -13.22 1.49 9.79
CA VAL A 125 -12.96 2.86 10.27
C VAL A 125 -12.63 2.84 11.77
N ASP A 126 -11.59 3.59 12.17
CA ASP A 126 -11.08 3.66 13.55
C ASP A 126 -10.66 2.32 14.18
N SER A 127 -10.49 1.26 13.40
CA SER A 127 -10.08 -0.05 13.93
C SER A 127 -8.69 -0.04 14.58
N SER A 128 -7.81 0.90 14.22
CA SER A 128 -6.51 1.09 14.87
C SER A 128 -6.59 1.45 16.36
N LYS A 129 -7.76 1.85 16.84
CA LYS A 129 -8.05 2.14 18.26
C LYS A 129 -8.75 0.98 18.97
N GLN A 130 -9.01 -0.14 18.29
CA GLN A 130 -9.72 -1.30 18.84
C GLN A 130 -8.75 -2.39 19.30
N ASP A 131 -9.25 -3.36 20.08
CA ASP A 131 -8.45 -4.53 20.44
C ASP A 131 -8.25 -5.46 19.24
N TYR A 132 -7.02 -5.93 19.03
CA TYR A 132 -6.68 -6.79 17.90
C TYR A 132 -6.80 -8.29 18.19
N THR A 133 -7.03 -8.70 19.44
CA THR A 133 -7.06 -10.12 19.81
C THR A 133 -8.11 -10.88 19.00
N ASP A 134 -7.70 -11.98 18.38
CA ASP A 134 -8.51 -12.83 17.50
C ASP A 134 -9.08 -12.09 16.27
N ARG A 135 -8.40 -11.03 15.81
CA ARG A 135 -8.78 -10.26 14.62
C ARG A 135 -7.80 -10.48 13.48
N LEU A 136 -8.32 -10.45 12.26
CA LEU A 136 -7.53 -10.36 11.05
C LEU A 136 -7.07 -8.92 10.85
N LEU A 137 -5.75 -8.74 10.81
CA LEU A 137 -5.08 -7.46 10.65
C LEU A 137 -4.49 -7.34 9.25
N VAL A 138 -4.50 -6.11 8.74
CA VAL A 138 -3.77 -5.72 7.54
C VAL A 138 -2.41 -5.15 7.95
N MET A 139 -1.33 -5.79 7.50
CA MET A 139 0.03 -5.31 7.65
C MET A 139 0.33 -4.19 6.65
N ASN A 140 1.03 -3.16 7.09
CA ASN A 140 1.51 -2.11 6.18
C ASN A 140 2.52 -2.72 5.21
N TYR A 141 2.39 -2.40 3.92
CA TYR A 141 3.21 -3.00 2.86
C TYR A 141 4.72 -2.72 3.02
N ASP A 142 5.06 -1.60 3.64
CA ASP A 142 6.43 -1.15 3.91
C ASP A 142 7.10 -1.92 5.06
N THR A 143 6.32 -2.63 5.88
CA THR A 143 6.82 -3.57 6.89
C THR A 143 7.31 -4.87 6.24
N LEU A 144 6.73 -5.25 5.10
CA LEU A 144 7.12 -6.44 4.34
C LEU A 144 8.33 -6.13 3.45
N LYS A 145 9.24 -7.11 3.34
CA LYS A 145 10.27 -7.06 2.32
C LYS A 145 9.61 -7.08 0.94
N PRO A 146 10.23 -6.44 -0.07
CA PRO A 146 9.60 -6.26 -1.37
C PRO A 146 9.09 -7.55 -2.03
N GLU A 147 9.84 -8.65 -1.92
CA GLU A 147 9.48 -9.97 -2.47
C GLU A 147 8.22 -10.59 -1.84
N TYR A 148 7.79 -10.09 -0.67
CA TYR A 148 6.57 -10.54 0.03
C TYR A 148 5.40 -9.56 -0.09
N ARG A 149 5.52 -8.47 -0.86
CA ARG A 149 4.43 -7.47 -1.00
C ARG A 149 3.30 -8.00 -1.89
N SER A 150 2.41 -8.77 -1.27
CA SER A 150 1.15 -9.22 -1.87
C SER A 150 -0.01 -9.13 -0.88
N ARG A 151 -1.24 -9.07 -1.39
CA ARG A 151 -2.42 -9.04 -0.51
C ARG A 151 -2.48 -10.28 0.38
N SER A 152 -2.08 -11.45 -0.11
CA SER A 152 -2.06 -12.70 0.68
C SER A 152 -1.11 -12.61 1.88
N ASN A 153 0.06 -12.02 1.70
CA ASN A 153 1.10 -11.89 2.74
C ASN A 153 0.87 -10.71 3.69
N GLN A 154 -0.08 -9.81 3.37
CA GLN A 154 -0.44 -8.70 4.23
C GLN A 154 -1.50 -9.05 5.29
N ILE A 155 -2.09 -10.25 5.25
CA ILE A 155 -3.15 -10.63 6.19
C ILE A 155 -2.58 -11.52 7.30
N TRP A 156 -2.82 -11.09 8.53
CA TRP A 156 -2.28 -11.74 9.72
C TRP A 156 -3.37 -11.90 10.77
N LEU A 157 -3.49 -13.09 11.36
CA LEU A 157 -4.35 -13.32 12.52
C LEU A 157 -3.59 -12.93 13.78
N ALA A 158 -4.11 -11.96 14.54
CA ALA A 158 -3.54 -11.61 15.83
C ALA A 158 -3.95 -12.62 16.91
N THR A 159 -2.96 -13.32 17.46
CA THR A 159 -3.13 -14.38 18.46
C THR A 159 -2.89 -13.88 19.89
N GLY A 160 -2.38 -12.66 20.06
CA GLY A 160 -2.28 -12.00 21.36
C GLY A 160 -1.12 -11.01 21.48
N GLY A 161 -0.68 -10.78 22.71
CA GLY A 161 0.41 -9.84 23.04
C GLY A 161 -0.10 -8.46 23.49
N PHE A 162 0.74 -7.74 24.24
CA PHE A 162 0.33 -6.46 24.82
C PHE A 162 -0.06 -5.42 23.75
N GLY A 163 0.56 -5.47 22.57
CA GLY A 163 0.25 -4.58 21.45
C GLY A 163 -1.16 -4.76 20.87
N CYS A 164 -1.87 -5.86 21.19
CA CYS A 164 -3.27 -6.02 20.79
C CYS A 164 -4.17 -4.96 21.43
N SER A 165 -3.85 -4.57 22.65
CA SER A 165 -4.58 -3.50 23.34
C SER A 165 -4.07 -2.13 22.87
N PRO A 166 -4.97 -1.20 22.53
CA PRO A 166 -4.59 0.16 22.12
C PRO A 166 -3.92 0.96 23.25
N THR A 167 -4.26 0.66 24.51
CA THR A 167 -3.85 1.42 25.70
C THR A 167 -2.67 0.80 26.44
N ALA A 168 -2.27 -0.42 26.10
CA ALA A 168 -1.14 -1.07 26.74
C ALA A 168 0.19 -0.37 26.42
N ARG A 169 1.08 -0.34 27.42
CA ARG A 169 2.44 0.19 27.27
C ARG A 169 3.29 -0.67 26.34
N GLY A 170 3.11 -2.00 26.40
CA GLY A 170 3.76 -2.94 25.47
C GLY A 170 3.12 -2.85 24.09
N ARG A 171 3.93 -2.82 23.03
CA ARG A 171 3.47 -2.56 21.66
C ARG A 171 3.55 -3.76 20.73
N LYS A 172 4.05 -4.91 21.20
CA LYS A 172 4.20 -6.13 20.38
C LYS A 172 2.90 -6.90 20.26
N VAL A 173 2.54 -7.26 19.03
CA VAL A 173 1.43 -8.13 18.66
C VAL A 173 2.02 -9.45 18.18
N PHE A 174 1.57 -10.57 18.74
CA PHE A 174 1.86 -11.90 18.21
C PHE A 174 0.83 -12.23 17.13
N VAL A 175 1.31 -12.74 16.02
CA VAL A 175 0.49 -12.97 14.84
C VAL A 175 0.86 -14.27 14.15
N THR A 176 -0.12 -14.83 13.43
CA THR A 176 0.05 -15.96 12.53
C THR A 176 -0.33 -15.53 11.12
N SER A 177 0.54 -15.77 10.14
CA SER A 177 0.26 -15.54 8.72
C SER A 177 -0.88 -16.45 8.28
N VAL A 178 -1.91 -15.90 7.65
CA VAL A 178 -3.02 -16.73 7.14
C VAL A 178 -2.67 -17.46 5.84
N TYR A 179 -1.57 -17.06 5.20
CA TYR A 179 -1.11 -17.64 3.94
C TYR A 179 -0.44 -19.00 4.17
N ASP A 180 0.59 -19.05 5.01
CA ASP A 180 1.45 -20.21 5.25
C ASP A 180 1.47 -20.69 6.71
N GLY A 181 0.81 -19.97 7.63
CA GLY A 181 0.76 -20.33 9.04
C GLY A 181 2.00 -19.91 9.85
N GLU A 182 2.95 -19.16 9.27
CA GLU A 182 4.13 -18.71 10.00
C GLU A 182 3.76 -17.80 11.18
N GLN A 183 4.39 -18.05 12.32
CA GLN A 183 4.21 -17.23 13.53
C GLN A 183 5.29 -16.16 13.62
N ALA A 184 4.87 -14.94 13.93
CA ALA A 184 5.77 -13.80 14.06
C ALA A 184 5.30 -12.84 15.17
N ASN A 185 6.11 -11.81 15.43
CA ASN A 185 5.69 -10.68 16.25
C ASN A 185 6.11 -9.36 15.61
N PHE A 186 5.19 -8.40 15.61
CA PHE A 186 5.39 -7.05 15.05
C PHE A 186 4.92 -6.01 16.05
N TYR A 187 5.22 -4.73 15.78
CA TYR A 187 4.66 -3.64 16.57
C TYR A 187 3.26 -3.29 16.09
N ARG A 188 2.41 -2.81 17.01
CA ARG A 188 1.04 -2.39 16.69
C ARG A 188 0.96 -1.40 15.52
N GLN A 189 1.97 -0.54 15.39
CA GLN A 189 2.04 0.49 14.33
C GLN A 189 2.35 -0.08 12.94
N ASP A 190 2.85 -1.32 12.88
CA ASP A 190 3.16 -2.02 11.63
C ASP A 190 1.87 -2.55 10.95
N PHE A 191 0.71 -2.41 11.61
CA PHE A 191 -0.60 -2.77 11.09
C PHE A 191 -1.44 -1.52 10.81
N ALA A 192 -2.08 -1.51 9.64
CA ALA A 192 -3.06 -0.49 9.24
C ALA A 192 -4.33 -0.55 10.12
N GLY A 193 -4.80 -1.77 10.42
CA GLY A 193 -6.00 -1.98 11.20
C GLY A 193 -6.65 -3.34 10.97
N ILE A 194 -7.93 -3.46 11.34
CA ILE A 194 -8.72 -4.68 11.18
C ILE A 194 -9.37 -4.69 9.80
N ILE A 195 -9.18 -5.77 9.03
CA ILE A 195 -9.69 -5.89 7.66
C ILE A 195 -11.23 -5.84 7.61
N ARG A 196 -11.79 -5.23 6.56
CA ARG A 196 -13.23 -5.28 6.30
C ARG A 196 -13.67 -6.67 5.80
N PRO A 197 -14.82 -7.21 6.26
CA PRO A 197 -15.29 -8.53 5.85
C PRO A 197 -15.47 -8.70 4.33
N GLU A 198 -15.93 -7.67 3.63
CA GLU A 198 -16.11 -7.69 2.18
C GLU A 198 -14.78 -7.75 1.42
N ILE A 199 -13.75 -7.05 1.90
CA ILE A 199 -12.40 -7.11 1.33
C ILE A 199 -11.77 -8.46 1.62
N TRP A 200 -11.99 -9.02 2.82
CA TRP A 200 -11.50 -10.36 3.13
C TRP A 200 -12.07 -11.42 2.16
N LYS A 201 -13.38 -11.39 1.91
CA LYS A 201 -14.01 -12.30 0.94
C LYS A 201 -13.45 -12.15 -0.47
N GLU A 202 -13.16 -10.93 -0.90
CA GLU A 202 -12.53 -10.65 -2.18
C GLU A 202 -11.14 -11.30 -2.27
N VAL A 203 -10.31 -11.12 -1.23
CA VAL A 203 -8.97 -11.71 -1.18
C VAL A 203 -9.03 -13.24 -1.16
N GLN A 204 -10.00 -13.84 -0.45
CA GLN A 204 -10.19 -15.30 -0.44
C GLN A 204 -10.53 -15.89 -1.81
N GLN A 205 -11.06 -15.09 -2.74
CA GLN A 205 -11.32 -15.53 -4.12
C GLN A 205 -10.09 -15.39 -5.03
N GLN A 206 -9.09 -14.60 -4.61
CA GLN A 206 -7.88 -14.31 -5.37
C GLN A 206 -6.73 -15.28 -5.05
N TYR A 207 -6.69 -15.82 -3.82
CA TYR A 207 -5.56 -16.61 -3.33
C TYR A 207 -5.99 -17.90 -2.64
N ASP A 208 -5.14 -18.92 -2.76
CA ASP A 208 -5.25 -20.15 -2.00
C ASP A 208 -4.53 -20.01 -0.65
N PHE A 209 -5.28 -19.84 0.43
CA PHE A 209 -4.75 -19.80 1.80
C PHE A 209 -4.55 -21.20 2.35
N ILE A 210 -3.31 -21.59 2.63
CA ILE A 210 -2.95 -22.95 3.07
C ILE A 210 -3.41 -23.18 4.52
N TYR A 211 -3.11 -22.22 5.40
CA TYR A 211 -3.40 -22.35 6.84
C TYR A 211 -4.89 -22.58 7.14
N LEU A 212 -5.78 -21.86 6.44
CA LEU A 212 -7.22 -22.01 6.62
C LEU A 212 -7.74 -23.39 6.19
N LYS A 213 -7.08 -24.05 5.24
CA LYS A 213 -7.43 -25.42 4.83
C LYS A 213 -7.01 -26.43 5.89
N GLU A 214 -5.87 -26.22 6.56
CA GLU A 214 -5.37 -27.11 7.61
C GLU A 214 -6.17 -27.03 8.92
N GLU A 215 -6.63 -25.85 9.34
CA GLU A 215 -7.49 -25.74 10.53
C GLU A 215 -8.86 -26.40 10.35
N VAL A 216 -9.46 -26.29 9.16
CA VAL A 216 -10.71 -27.03 8.83
C VAL A 216 -10.47 -28.54 8.91
N HIS A 217 -9.31 -29.02 8.47
CA HIS A 217 -8.95 -30.44 8.57
C HIS A 217 -8.69 -30.90 10.00
N ARG A 218 -8.08 -30.06 10.86
CA ARG A 218 -7.88 -30.35 12.29
C ARG A 218 -9.15 -30.30 13.12
N THR A 219 -10.16 -29.55 12.69
CA THR A 219 -11.46 -29.43 13.40
C THR A 219 -12.51 -30.42 12.93
N THR A 220 -12.22 -31.24 11.90
CA THR A 220 -13.10 -32.34 11.48
C THR A 220 -12.71 -33.61 12.26
N PRO A 221 -13.52 -34.11 13.21
CA PRO A 221 -13.16 -35.31 13.95
C PRO A 221 -13.20 -36.52 13.01
N THR A 222 -12.08 -37.25 12.94
CA THR A 222 -12.02 -38.57 12.33
C THR A 222 -12.97 -39.49 13.09
N ILE A 223 -14.11 -39.83 12.48
CA ILE A 223 -15.01 -40.86 12.99
C ILE A 223 -14.21 -42.17 12.93
N GLN A 224 -13.81 -42.69 14.09
CA GLN A 224 -13.36 -44.07 14.20
C GLN A 224 -14.58 -44.96 13.97
N GLU A 225 -14.66 -45.58 12.79
CA GLU A 225 -15.57 -46.70 12.56
C GLU A 225 -15.18 -47.81 13.54
N GLY A 226 -16.06 -48.04 14.53
CA GLY A 226 -15.93 -49.10 15.50
C GLY A 226 -15.97 -50.45 14.80
N ILE A 227 -14.99 -51.29 15.12
CA ILE A 227 -15.00 -52.71 14.81
C ILE A 227 -16.09 -53.33 15.70
N GLU A 228 -17.18 -53.81 15.09
CA GLU A 228 -18.18 -54.63 15.79
C GLU A 228 -17.73 -56.11 15.85
N PRO A 229 -18.11 -56.82 16.94
CA PRO A 229 -17.53 -58.10 17.36
C PRO A 229 -17.95 -59.34 16.56
#